data_AF-A0A967K1L2-F1
#
_entry.id   AF-A0A967K1L2-F1
#
_cell.length_a   1.000
_cell.length_b   1.000
_cell.length_c   1.000
_cell.angle_alpha   90.00
_cell.angle_beta   90.00
_cell.angle_gamma   90.00
#
_symmetry.space_group_name_H-M   'P 1'
#
loop_
_entity.id
_entity.type
_entity.pdbx_description
1 polymer ?
#
loop_
_entity_poly.entity_id
_entity_poly.type
_entity_poly.pdbx_seq_one_letter_code
_entity_poly.pdbx_strand_id
1 'polypeptide(L)' 'LSSGILILPQRQTALVAKQAAQVDVLSGGRLRLGIGVGWNFVEYEALGTQWNTRGARQ' A
#
# COMPACT_ATOMS: atom_id res chain seq x y z
N LEU A 1 10.70 -4.36 -11.90
CA LEU A 1 9.42 -5.08 -11.66
C LEU A 1 8.36 -4.03 -11.35
N SER A 2 7.32 -3.86 -12.17
CA SER A 2 6.12 -3.09 -11.80
C SER A 2 4.99 -3.36 -12.80
N SER A 3 3.82 -3.78 -12.31
CA SER A 3 2.60 -3.89 -13.12
C SER A 3 1.32 -3.59 -12.30
N GLY A 4 1.41 -2.85 -11.19
CA GLY A 4 0.25 -2.59 -10.34
C GLY A 4 0.44 -1.47 -9.32
N ILE A 5 -0.67 -0.89 -8.88
CA ILE A 5 -0.75 0.14 -7.83
C ILE A 5 -1.21 -0.52 -6.53
N LEU A 6 -0.43 -0.39 -5.46
CA LEU A 6 -0.83 -0.84 -4.13
C LEU A 6 -1.73 0.20 -3.47
N ILE A 7 -2.89 -0.23 -2.98
CA ILE A 7 -3.75 0.64 -2.16
C ILE A 7 -3.16 0.71 -0.75
N LEU A 8 -2.31 1.72 -0.52
CA LEU A 8 -1.44 1.80 0.65
C LEU A 8 -2.20 1.95 1.98
N PRO A 9 -3.27 2.76 2.09
CA PRO A 9 -3.99 2.94 3.37
C PRO A 9 -4.71 1.68 3.86
N GLN A 10 -4.92 0.69 3.00
CA GLN A 10 -5.49 -0.62 3.35
C GLN A 10 -4.42 -1.61 3.86
N ARG A 11 -3.20 -1.15 4.14
CA ARG A 11 -2.07 -1.98 4.58
C ARG A 11 -1.45 -1.38 5.84
N GLN A 12 -0.97 -2.23 6.72
CA GLN A 12 -0.22 -1.77 7.88
C GLN A 12 1.12 -1.16 7.43
N THR A 13 1.35 0.11 7.78
CA THR A 13 2.48 0.92 7.33
C THR A 13 3.83 0.23 7.53
N ALA A 14 4.11 -0.25 8.74
CA ALA A 14 5.39 -0.90 9.07
C ALA A 14 5.61 -2.21 8.28
N LEU A 15 4.55 -2.98 8.06
CA LEU A 15 4.63 -4.26 7.35
C LEU A 15 4.95 -4.05 5.87
N VAL A 16 4.23 -3.15 5.20
CA VAL A 16 4.50 -2.80 3.81
C VAL A 16 5.91 -2.22 3.65
N ALA A 17 6.35 -1.37 4.58
CA ALA A 17 7.70 -0.82 4.53
C ALA A 17 8.77 -1.92 4.58
N LYS A 18 8.62 -2.90 5.49
CA LYS A 18 9.53 -4.04 5.61
C LYS A 18 9.53 -4.90 4.35
N GLN A 19 8.34 -5.23 3.84
CA GLN A 19 8.21 -6.04 2.63
C GLN A 19 8.79 -5.34 1.39
N ALA A 20 8.53 -4.04 1.23
CA ALA A 20 9.09 -3.24 0.13
C ALA A 20 10.62 -3.20 0.23
N ALA A 21 11.19 -2.99 1.42
CA ALA A 21 12.64 -3.02 1.62
C ALA A 21 13.24 -4.38 1.28
N GLN A 22 12.59 -5.48 1.68
CA GLN A 22 13.05 -6.84 1.34
C GLN A 22 13.03 -7.09 -0.17
N VAL A 23 11.95 -6.72 -0.86
CA VAL A 23 11.85 -6.88 -2.31
C VAL A 23 12.87 -5.99 -3.03
N ASP A 24 13.11 -4.78 -2.54
CA ASP A 24 14.11 -3.88 -3.11
C ASP A 24 15.51 -4.50 -3.05
N VAL A 25 15.92 -5.01 -1.88
CA VAL A 25 17.20 -5.72 -1.69
C VAL A 25 17.29 -6.96 -2.59
N LEU A 26 16.28 -7.83 -2.56
CA LEU A 26 16.28 -9.08 -3.35
C LEU A 26 16.24 -8.82 -4.86
N SER A 27 15.65 -7.70 -5.28
CA SER A 27 15.60 -7.32 -6.69
C SER A 27 16.85 -6.58 -7.18
N GLY A 28 17.77 -6.24 -6.27
CA GLY A 28 18.95 -5.43 -6.57
C GLY A 28 18.61 -3.97 -6.91
N GLY A 29 17.68 -3.35 -6.17
CA GLY A 29 17.28 -1.95 -6.37
C GLY A 29 16.32 -1.73 -7.54
N ARG A 30 15.68 -2.80 -8.05
CA ARG A 30 14.81 -2.75 -9.24
C ARG A 30 13.32 -2.65 -8.89
N LEU A 31 13.00 -2.46 -7.61
CA LEU A 31 11.63 -2.27 -7.17
C LEU A 31 11.16 -0.87 -7.57
N ARG A 32 9.96 -0.80 -8.17
CA ARG A 32 9.23 0.45 -8.39
C ARG A 32 7.86 0.30 -7.76
N LEU A 33 7.69 0.88 -6.57
CA LEU A 33 6.47 0.76 -5.78
C LEU A 33 5.47 1.86 -6.14
N GLY A 34 4.50 1.53 -6.99
CA GLY A 34 3.35 2.39 -7.25
C GLY A 34 2.35 2.30 -6.10
N ILE A 35 1.89 3.45 -5.58
CA ILE A 35 0.91 3.51 -4.50
C ILE A 35 -0.29 4.38 -4.88
N GLY A 36 -1.44 4.06 -4.30
CA GLY A 36 -2.67 4.83 -4.45
C GLY A 36 -3.50 4.79 -3.17
N VAL A 37 -4.47 5.70 -3.10
CA VAL A 37 -5.40 5.80 -1.96
C VAL A 37 -6.59 4.85 -2.12
N GLY A 38 -6.90 4.39 -3.33
CA GLY A 38 -8.04 3.50 -3.57
C GLY A 38 -9.36 4.26 -3.64
N TRP A 39 -10.28 3.72 -4.45
CA TRP A 39 -11.53 4.39 -4.84
C TRP A 39 -12.78 3.63 -4.38
N ASN A 40 -12.63 2.38 -3.93
CA ASN A 40 -13.74 1.50 -3.64
C ASN A 40 -14.15 1.58 -2.16
N PHE A 41 -15.31 2.17 -1.89
CA PHE A 41 -15.85 2.29 -0.53
C PHE A 41 -16.05 0.92 0.15
N VAL A 42 -16.51 -0.08 -0.59
CA VAL A 42 -16.83 -1.41 -0.05
C VAL A 42 -15.59 -2.11 0.50
N GLU A 43 -14.44 -1.91 -0.13
CA GLU A 43 -13.16 -2.43 0.39
C GLU A 43 -12.79 -1.80 1.73
N TYR A 44 -13.01 -0.48 1.88
CA TYR A 44 -12.71 0.23 3.11
C TYR A 44 -13.61 -0.21 4.26
N GLU A 45 -14.90 -0.36 3.98
CA GLU A 45 -15.89 -0.88 4.93
C GLU A 45 -15.55 -2.31 5.37
N ALA A 46 -15.26 -3.21 4.43
CA ALA A 46 -14.90 -4.60 4.73
C ALA A 46 -13.62 -4.74 5.56
N LEU A 47 -12.67 -3.80 5.41
CA LEU A 47 -11.43 -3.75 6.18
C LEU A 47 -11.57 -3.00 7.51
N GLY A 48 -12.75 -2.46 7.84
CA GLY A 48 -12.96 -1.67 9.06
C GLY A 48 -12.18 -0.35 9.06
N THR A 49 -11.80 0.15 7.89
CA THR A 49 -10.97 1.35 7.73
C THR A 49 -11.83 2.58 7.41
N GLN A 50 -11.47 3.73 7.98
CA GLN A 50 -12.25 4.95 7.80
C GLN A 50 -12.15 5.49 6.36
N TRP A 51 -13.28 5.50 5.66
CA TRP A 51 -13.37 6.05 4.31
C TRP A 51 -12.91 7.51 4.24
N ASN A 52 -13.37 8.37 5.15
CA ASN A 52 -13.14 9.81 5.05
C ASN A 52 -11.70 10.25 5.35
N THR A 53 -10.89 9.40 6.00
CA THR A 53 -9.51 9.71 6.40
C THR A 53 -8.48 8.86 5.67
N ARG A 54 -8.87 8.11 4.64
CA ARG A 54 -7.99 7.23 3.85
C ARG A 54 -6.77 7.89 3.21
N GLY A 55 -6.75 9.22 3.06
CA GLY A 55 -5.57 9.96 2.58
C GLY A 55 -4.67 10.51 3.69
N ALA A 56 -5.11 10.46 4.94
CA ALA A 56 -4.32 10.90 6.08
C ALA A 56 -3.22 9.87 6.37
N ARG A 57 -2.10 10.35 6.93
CA ARG A 57 -1.03 9.45 7.42
C ARG A 57 -1.57 8.60 8.58
N GLN A 58 -1.31 7.29 8.53
CA GLN A 58 -1.46 6.35 9.64
C GLN A 58 -0.19 6.28 10.48
#